data_AF-A0A8C8W3Z1-F1
#
_entry.id   AF-A0A8C8W3Z1-F1
#
_cell.length_a   1.000
_cell.length_b   1.000
_cell.length_c   1.000
_cell.angle_alpha   90.00
_cell.angle_beta   90.00
_cell.angle_gamma   90.00
#
_symmetry.space_group_name_H-M   'P 1'
#
loop_
_entity.id
_entity.type
_entity.pdbx_description
1 polymer ?
#
loop_
_entity_poly.entity_id
_entity_poly.type
_entity_poly.pdbx_seq_one_letter_code
_entity_poly.pdbx_strand_id
1 'polypeptide(L)' 'MACIEFSFHVPSLEELAEVLQKGLKDNLADVQVSVVDCPGLTKEPFTFPIKGICEQTRIAPASVYAMA' A
#
# COMPACT_ATOMS: atom_id res chain seq x y z
N MET A 1 -22.58 -12.98 -9.34
CA MET A 1 -21.69 -12.82 -8.17
C MET A 1 -21.76 -11.36 -7.77
N ALA A 2 -22.20 -11.04 -6.55
CA ALA A 2 -22.25 -9.64 -6.10
C ALA A 2 -20.88 -9.23 -5.54
N CYS A 3 -20.43 -8.02 -5.87
CA CYS A 3 -19.26 -7.43 -5.22
C CYS A 3 -19.64 -7.10 -3.77
N ILE A 4 -18.91 -7.65 -2.81
CA ILE A 4 -19.12 -7.41 -1.38
C ILE A 4 -18.09 -6.38 -0.93
N GLU A 5 -18.55 -5.31 -0.29
CA GLU A 5 -17.66 -4.33 0.32
C GLU A 5 -17.26 -4.80 1.72
N PHE A 6 -15.97 -4.66 2.03
CA PHE A 6 -15.41 -4.97 3.35
C PHE A 6 -14.63 -3.75 3.85
N SER A 7 -14.91 -3.31 5.07
CA SER A 7 -14.21 -2.20 5.70
C SER A 7 -12.97 -2.70 6.42
N PHE A 8 -11.79 -2.26 5.97
CA PHE A 8 -10.53 -2.56 6.64
C PHE A 8 -10.32 -1.68 7.88
N HIS A 9 -9.56 -2.20 8.83
CA HIS A 9 -9.01 -1.39 9.92
C HIS A 9 -7.95 -0.43 9.34
N VAL A 10 -8.09 0.87 9.61
CA VAL A 10 -7.19 1.92 9.10
C VAL A 10 -6.54 2.63 10.29
N PRO A 11 -5.42 2.12 10.82
CA PRO A 11 -4.63 2.81 11.84
C PRO A 11 -3.89 4.02 11.23
N SER A 12 -3.21 4.81 12.07
CA SER A 12 -2.41 5.93 11.56
C SER A 12 -1.18 5.46 10.78
N LEU A 13 -0.64 6.32 9.92
CA LEU A 13 0.54 5.98 9.12
C LEU A 13 1.77 5.76 10.01
N GLU A 14 1.85 6.49 11.13
CA GLU A 14 2.93 6.39 12.11
C GLU A 14 2.88 5.03 12.83
N GLU A 15 1.70 4.59 13.26
CA GLU A 15 1.53 3.28 13.90
C GLU A 15 1.91 2.14 12.95
N LEU A 16 1.50 2.23 11.68
CA LEU A 16 1.88 1.26 10.65
C LEU A 16 3.40 1.24 10.43
N ALA A 17 4.03 2.40 10.36
CA ALA A 17 5.47 2.51 10.18
C ALA A 17 6.23 1.85 11.33
N GLU A 18 5.82 2.08 12.58
CA GLU A 18 6.44 1.47 13.76
C GLU A 18 6.29 -0.06 13.79
N VAL A 19 5.06 -0.57 13.56
CA VAL A 19 4.78 -2.00 13.57
C VAL A 19 5.56 -2.71 12.45
N LEU A 20 5.57 -2.15 11.25
CA LEU A 20 6.31 -2.70 10.11
C LEU A 20 7.82 -2.65 10.35
N GLN A 21 8.34 -1.53 10.87
CA GLN A 21 9.77 -1.41 11.14
C GLN A 21 10.23 -2.45 12.15
N LYS A 22 9.44 -2.68 13.21
CA LYS A 22 9.74 -3.69 14.23
C LYS A 22 9.78 -5.09 13.63
N GLY A 23 8.78 -5.49 12.86
CA GLY A 23 8.74 -6.83 12.26
C GLY A 23 9.78 -7.05 11.15
N LEU A 24 10.13 -6.02 10.39
CA LEU A 24 11.15 -6.11 9.34
C LEU A 24 12.56 -6.24 9.92
N LYS A 25 12.85 -5.60 11.06
CA LYS A 25 14.15 -5.74 11.76
C LYS A 25 14.46 -7.16 12.21
N ASP A 26 13.45 -8.00 12.40
CA ASP A 26 13.65 -9.40 12.75
C ASP A 26 14.17 -10.24 11.56
N ASN A 27 14.00 -9.76 10.33
CA ASN A 27 14.30 -10.51 9.10
C ASN A 27 15.40 -9.87 8.23
N LEU A 28 15.66 -8.57 8.40
CA LEU A 28 16.57 -7.77 7.57
C LEU A 28 17.57 -7.04 8.46
N ALA A 29 18.84 -7.00 8.04
CA ALA A 29 19.93 -6.42 8.82
C ALA A 29 19.86 -4.89 8.96
N ASP A 30 19.37 -4.20 7.93
CA ASP A 30 19.19 -2.75 7.92
C ASP A 30 17.78 -2.41 7.43
N VAL A 31 17.02 -1.68 8.25
CA VAL A 31 15.61 -1.36 7.98
C VAL A 31 15.28 0.05 8.46
N GLN A 32 14.84 0.87 7.52
CA GLN A 32 14.25 2.17 7.78
C GLN A 32 12.81 2.18 7.23
N VAL A 33 11.86 2.49 8.09
CA VAL A 33 10.47 2.76 7.70
C VAL A 33 10.10 4.11 8.30
N SER A 34 9.57 5.00 7.48
CA SER A 34 9.15 6.34 7.89
C SER A 34 7.96 6.79 7.05
N VAL A 35 7.15 7.67 7.64
CA VAL A 35 6.09 8.37 6.91
C VAL A 35 6.74 9.55 6.19
N VAL A 36 6.65 9.55 4.86
CA VAL A 36 7.18 10.61 3.99
C VAL A 36 6.11 11.05 3.01
N ASP A 37 6.21 12.29 2.54
CA ASP A 37 5.35 12.77 1.45
C ASP A 37 5.53 11.91 0.20
N CYS A 38 4.43 11.59 -0.48
CA CYS A 38 4.46 10.75 -1.67
C CYS A 38 5.34 11.40 -2.75
N PRO A 39 6.46 10.76 -3.16
CA PRO A 39 7.24 11.27 -4.28
C PRO A 39 6.41 11.18 -5.56
N GLY A 40 6.61 12.11 -6.49
CA GLY A 40 5.89 12.11 -7.76
C GLY A 40 6.22 10.86 -8.59
N LEU A 41 5.27 9.92 -8.70
CA LEU A 41 5.44 8.64 -9.38
C LEU A 41 5.41 8.74 -10.92
N THR A 42 5.21 9.93 -11.47
CA THR A 42 5.21 10.15 -12.94
C THR A 42 6.60 10.14 -13.57
N LYS A 43 7.65 10.18 -12.75
CA LYS A 43 9.05 10.21 -13.21
C LYS A 43 9.67 8.82 -13.14
N GLU A 44 10.80 8.64 -13.81
CA GLU A 44 11.61 7.43 -13.66
C GLU A 44 11.98 7.23 -12.18
N PRO A 45 11.96 5.98 -11.67
CA PRO A 45 11.86 4.70 -12.39
C PRO A 45 10.42 4.17 -12.59
N PHE A 46 9.39 4.86 -12.09
CA PHE A 46 8.01 4.34 -12.09
C PHE A 46 7.24 4.70 -13.35
N THR A 47 7.34 5.95 -13.81
CA THR A 47 6.70 6.47 -15.03
C THR A 47 5.19 6.20 -15.06
N PHE A 48 4.52 6.35 -13.91
CA PHE A 48 3.08 6.16 -13.79
C PHE A 48 2.30 7.33 -14.40
N PRO A 49 1.07 7.09 -14.90
CA PRO A 49 0.22 8.17 -15.43
C PRO A 49 -0.28 9.13 -14.34
N ILE A 50 -0.13 8.78 -13.06
CA ILE A 50 -0.61 9.55 -11.90
C ILE A 50 0.55 9.92 -10.97
N LYS A 51 0.39 11.01 -10.22
CA LYS A 51 1.42 11.56 -9.33
C LYS A 51 1.66 10.72 -8.07
N GLY A 52 0.67 9.96 -7.60
CA GLY A 52 0.76 9.23 -6.34
C GLY A 52 -0.37 8.22 -6.16
N ILE A 53 -0.38 7.56 -4.99
CA ILE A 53 -1.31 6.47 -4.63
C ILE A 53 -2.13 6.76 -3.36
N CYS A 54 -2.14 8.01 -2.90
CA CYS A 54 -2.65 8.38 -1.58
C CYS A 54 -4.18 8.54 -1.49
N GLU A 55 -4.87 8.58 -2.63
CA GLU A 55 -6.29 8.95 -2.67
C GLU A 55 -7.20 7.72 -2.75
N GLN A 56 -8.15 7.61 -1.81
CA GLN A 56 -9.23 6.61 -1.76
C GLN A 56 -8.79 5.15 -2.01
N THR A 57 -7.74 4.72 -1.32
CA THR A 57 -7.16 3.38 -1.46
C THR A 57 -8.20 2.29 -1.16
N ARG A 58 -8.41 1.38 -2.12
CA ARG A 58 -9.29 0.20 -2.01
C ARG A 58 -8.61 -1.01 -2.65
N ILE A 59 -8.88 -2.20 -2.13
CA ILE A 59 -8.39 -3.46 -2.68
C ILE A 59 -9.56 -4.19 -3.33
N ALA A 60 -9.42 -4.54 -4.60
CA ALA A 60 -10.38 -5.36 -5.34
C ALA A 60 -9.72 -6.69 -5.73
N PRO A 61 -9.99 -7.79 -5.01
CA PRO A 61 -9.48 -9.09 -5.40
C PRO A 61 -10.18 -9.55 -6.69
N ALA A 62 -9.44 -9.67 -7.78
CA ALA A 62 -9.92 -10.30 -8.99
C ALA A 62 -9.54 -11.79 -8.96
N SER A 63 -10.51 -12.67 -8.67
CA SER A 63 -10.31 -14.09 -8.92
C SER A 63 -10.34 -14.36 -10.42
N VAL A 64 -9.36 -15.11 -10.94
CA VAL A 64 -9.20 -15.49 -12.36
C VAL A 64 -10.38 -16.25 -12.97
N TYR A 65 -11.38 -16.62 -12.16
CA TYR A 65 -12.64 -17.22 -12.60
C TYR A 65 -13.73 -16.21 -13.01
N ALA A 66 -13.41 -14.91 -13.08
CA ALA A 66 -14.23 -13.94 -13.81
C ALA A 66 -13.95 -14.03 -15.33
N MET A 67 -14.00 -15.24 -15.89
CA MET A 67 -14.08 -15.47 -17.33
C MET A 67 -15.45 -16.06 -17.63
N ALA A 68 -16.41 -15.19 -17.92
CA ALA A 68 -17.56 -15.42 -18.81
C ALA A 68 -18.33 -14.10 -18.96
#